data_AF-A0AAF6BBZ6-F1
#
_entry.id   AF-A0AAF6BBZ6-F1
#
_cell.length_a   1.000
_cell.length_b   1.000
_cell.length_c   1.000
_cell.angle_alpha   90.00
_cell.angle_beta   90.00
_cell.angle_gamma   90.00
#
_symmetry.space_group_name_H-M   'P 1'
#
loop_
_entity.id
_entity.type
_entity.pdbx_description
1 polymer ?
#
loop_
_entity_poly.entity_id
_entity_poly.type
_entity_poly.pdbx_seq_one_letter_code
_entity_poly.pdbx_strand_id
1 'polypeptide(L)'
;MSSSRSSIETGLTGPENIRDWNSCESGKETLIVIFFHGLELNDGVSTENKHLTTWSYQDEKEQCWPRTMFKEDVELQQSNIVIRALAASYDSSKYTTNTEGRVDIFNLGENLAHTIITEVKKMHKQSGRMTPVILVAHSIGGLVVQEMISHAFTKVKPQMYDASARQFLRSLSGIFFYSTPQGSLKNETYEAIFSGGRGKVTSHVAKLQSEHNVILSRKRGEFVNIIAAIENEADLRNHKKIEIQSVFESLPTKVITSKGKWEGMIVEEGSSRSLHLGNDTYTNIKANHFDVCRPESGEKGFGQNQYQFLKNFILRVMES
;
A
#
# COMPACT_ATOMS: atom_id res chain seq x y z
N MET A 1 43.69 -26.59 -0.35
CA MET A 1 44.02 -25.15 -0.41
C MET A 1 43.67 -24.68 -1.81
N SER A 2 42.79 -23.74 -2.12
CA SER A 2 41.99 -22.77 -1.38
C SER A 2 40.77 -22.49 -2.28
N SER A 3 39.57 -22.51 -1.70
CA SER A 3 38.30 -22.16 -2.34
C SER A 3 38.12 -20.64 -2.33
N SER A 4 37.83 -20.02 -3.48
CA SER A 4 37.42 -18.62 -3.57
C SER A 4 35.94 -18.53 -3.95
N ARG A 5 35.10 -18.33 -2.93
CA ARG A 5 33.69 -17.91 -3.06
C ARG A 5 33.65 -16.46 -3.53
N SER A 6 32.98 -16.18 -4.65
CA SER A 6 32.54 -14.82 -5.01
C SER A 6 31.10 -14.62 -4.55
N SER A 7 30.92 -13.90 -3.45
CA SER A 7 29.64 -13.42 -2.95
C SER A 7 29.11 -12.31 -3.86
N ILE A 8 28.01 -12.60 -4.54
CA ILE A 8 27.21 -11.62 -5.28
C ILE A 8 26.30 -10.94 -4.26
N GLU A 9 26.65 -9.72 -3.88
CA GLU A 9 25.82 -8.83 -3.07
C GLU A 9 24.61 -8.39 -3.90
N THR A 10 23.57 -9.23 -3.89
CA THR A 10 22.20 -8.84 -4.22
C THR A 10 21.78 -7.76 -3.23
N GLY A 11 21.46 -6.56 -3.71
CA GLY A 11 21.05 -5.41 -2.89
C GLY A 11 20.11 -5.83 -1.76
N LEU A 12 20.67 -5.86 -0.55
CA LEU A 12 20.04 -6.27 0.71
C LEU A 12 18.85 -5.33 1.02
N THR A 13 17.86 -5.71 1.83
CA THR A 13 18.05 -5.70 3.29
C THR A 13 16.89 -6.38 4.05
N GLY A 14 17.24 -7.44 4.78
CA GLY A 14 17.08 -7.59 6.24
C GLY A 14 15.70 -7.50 6.93
N PRO A 15 15.54 -8.16 8.10
CA PRO A 15 14.34 -8.11 8.95
C PRO A 15 14.06 -6.75 9.63
N GLU A 16 14.62 -5.65 9.13
CA GLU A 16 14.56 -4.31 9.74
C GLU A 16 13.42 -3.42 9.18
N ASN A 17 12.63 -3.92 8.22
CA ASN A 17 11.65 -3.14 7.46
C ASN A 17 10.21 -3.16 8.02
N ILE A 18 10.00 -3.68 9.23
CA ILE A 18 8.75 -3.52 9.97
C ILE A 18 9.10 -3.02 11.36
N ARG A 19 8.90 -1.71 11.60
CA ARG A 19 8.97 -1.17 12.96
C ARG A 19 7.66 -1.47 13.66
N ASP A 20 7.71 -2.35 14.66
CA ASP A 20 6.62 -2.58 15.60
C ASP A 20 6.57 -1.41 16.59
N TRP A 21 5.43 -0.72 16.68
CA TRP A 21 5.30 0.51 17.48
C TRP A 21 4.69 0.30 18.86
N ASN A 22 4.16 -0.89 19.18
CA ASN A 22 3.36 -1.09 20.40
C ASN A 22 3.60 -2.46 21.07
N SER A 23 3.73 -2.48 22.40
CA SER A 23 3.66 -3.71 23.21
C SER A 23 2.23 -4.27 23.26
N CYS A 24 2.06 -5.58 23.23
CA CYS A 24 0.75 -6.21 23.45
C CYS A 24 0.23 -5.90 24.86
N GLU A 25 -0.85 -5.13 24.98
CA GLU A 25 -1.64 -5.05 26.21
C GLU A 25 -2.59 -6.24 26.30
N SER A 26 -2.54 -6.99 27.40
CA SER A 26 -3.43 -8.14 27.61
C SER A 26 -4.90 -7.68 27.65
N GLY A 27 -5.77 -8.31 26.85
CA GLY A 27 -7.22 -8.10 26.87
C GLY A 27 -7.78 -7.23 25.73
N LYS A 28 -6.93 -6.49 25.00
CA LYS A 28 -7.35 -5.71 23.83
C LYS A 28 -7.20 -6.48 22.53
N GLU A 29 -8.05 -6.13 21.57
CA GLU A 29 -7.98 -6.68 20.23
C GLU A 29 -6.84 -6.07 19.41
N THR A 30 -5.87 -6.83 18.93
CA THR A 30 -4.84 -6.28 18.04
C THR A 30 -5.35 -6.21 16.61
N LEU A 31 -5.03 -5.14 15.90
CA LEU A 31 -5.26 -4.95 14.47
C LEU A 31 -3.93 -4.58 13.80
N ILE A 32 -3.58 -5.25 12.71
CA ILE A 32 -2.38 -4.92 11.92
C ILE A 32 -2.80 -4.03 10.74
N VAL A 33 -2.15 -2.89 10.58
CA VAL A 33 -2.38 -1.98 9.44
C VAL A 33 -1.08 -1.80 8.68
N ILE A 34 -1.05 -2.22 7.41
CA ILE A 34 0.18 -2.21 6.58
C ILE A 34 0.03 -1.16 5.48
N PHE A 35 0.92 -0.17 5.49
CA PHE A 35 0.93 0.97 4.59
C PHE A 35 1.89 0.76 3.41
N PHE A 36 1.39 0.90 2.18
CA PHE A 36 2.14 0.75 0.92
C PHE A 36 2.23 2.09 0.19
N HIS A 37 3.45 2.62 0.10
CA HIS A 37 3.67 3.96 -0.45
C HIS A 37 3.51 4.03 -1.97
N GLY A 38 3.21 5.23 -2.46
CA GLY A 38 3.16 5.52 -3.88
C GLY A 38 4.54 5.68 -4.51
N LEU A 39 4.60 6.33 -5.66
CA LEU A 39 5.87 6.68 -6.31
C LEU A 39 6.66 7.67 -5.49
N GLU A 40 7.95 7.41 -5.37
CA GLU A 40 8.88 8.34 -4.75
C GLU A 40 9.30 9.40 -5.78
N LEU A 41 8.81 10.63 -5.56
CA LEU A 41 9.35 11.78 -6.23
C LEU A 41 10.63 12.19 -5.47
N ASN A 42 11.83 11.91 -5.99
CA ASN A 42 13.05 12.50 -5.39
C ASN A 42 12.95 14.04 -5.52
N ASP A 43 12.51 14.71 -4.46
CA ASP A 43 12.41 16.16 -4.31
C ASP A 43 13.56 16.75 -3.49
N GLY A 44 14.58 15.93 -3.20
CA GLY A 44 15.79 16.33 -2.46
C GLY A 44 15.77 15.96 -0.98
N VAL A 45 14.75 15.25 -0.49
CA VAL A 45 14.68 14.73 0.89
C VAL A 45 15.52 13.45 1.04
N SER A 46 16.18 13.28 2.19
CA SER A 46 17.15 12.21 2.45
C SER A 46 16.61 10.79 2.19
N THR A 47 17.52 9.90 1.79
CA THR A 47 17.25 8.58 1.21
C THR A 47 16.80 7.50 2.19
N GLU A 48 16.94 7.70 3.51
CA GLU A 48 16.79 6.60 4.48
C GLU A 48 15.33 6.26 4.83
N ASN A 49 14.36 7.14 4.56
CA ASN A 49 12.96 6.95 4.98
C ASN A 49 11.93 7.33 3.89
N LYS A 50 12.27 7.17 2.61
CA LYS A 50 11.40 7.61 1.50
C LYS A 50 9.99 7.00 1.54
N HIS A 51 9.87 5.74 1.92
CA HIS A 51 8.59 5.04 2.12
C HIS A 51 7.67 5.69 3.19
N LEU A 52 8.22 6.44 4.15
CA LEU A 52 7.44 7.16 5.16
C LEU A 52 6.93 8.52 4.67
N THR A 53 7.55 9.10 3.63
CA THR A 53 7.20 10.44 3.14
C THR A 53 5.79 10.50 2.57
N THR A 54 5.28 9.41 1.97
CA THR A 54 3.87 9.30 1.56
C THR A 54 2.93 9.52 2.74
N TRP A 55 3.31 9.01 3.91
CA TRP A 55 2.52 9.03 5.15
C TRP A 55 2.94 10.13 6.11
N SER A 56 3.50 11.22 5.59
CA SER A 56 3.87 12.39 6.38
C SER A 56 2.72 13.39 6.51
N TYR A 57 2.79 14.28 7.48
CA TYR A 57 1.88 15.43 7.52
C TYR A 57 2.16 16.39 6.37
N GLN A 58 1.15 17.15 5.93
CA GLN A 58 1.32 18.17 4.87
C GLN A 58 2.31 19.27 5.29
N ASP A 59 2.19 19.71 6.53
CA ASP A 59 2.92 20.80 7.17
C ASP A 59 4.16 20.33 7.94
N GLU A 60 4.23 19.06 8.33
CA GLU A 60 5.38 18.44 9.02
C GLU A 60 5.89 17.19 8.28
N LYS A 61 6.57 17.39 7.16
CA LYS A 61 6.97 16.32 6.22
C LYS A 61 7.93 15.26 6.77
N GLU A 62 8.58 15.52 7.91
CA GLU A 62 9.48 14.57 8.58
C GLU A 62 8.74 13.65 9.56
N GLN A 63 7.49 13.97 9.91
CA GLN A 63 6.71 13.23 10.88
C GLN A 63 5.65 12.36 10.19
N CYS A 64 5.62 11.08 10.59
CA CYS A 64 4.73 10.07 10.02
C CYS A 64 3.42 10.00 10.81
N TRP A 65 2.34 10.52 10.23
CA TRP A 65 1.05 10.70 10.92
C TRP A 65 0.41 9.40 11.44
N PRO A 66 0.54 8.21 10.81
CA PRO A 66 -0.03 6.98 11.38
C PRO A 66 0.58 6.61 12.73
N ARG A 67 1.82 7.05 13.02
CA ARG A 67 2.50 6.75 14.28
C ARG A 67 1.98 7.59 15.44
N THR A 68 1.58 8.83 15.14
CA THR A 68 1.13 9.82 16.13
C THR A 68 -0.38 9.80 16.25
N MET A 69 -1.12 9.94 15.14
CA MET A 69 -2.58 10.08 15.16
C MET A 69 -3.29 8.86 15.73
N PHE A 70 -2.91 7.63 15.36
CA PHE A 70 -3.56 6.43 15.93
C PHE A 70 -3.36 6.31 17.43
N LYS A 71 -2.22 6.82 17.94
CA LYS A 71 -1.93 6.82 19.38
C LYS A 71 -2.72 7.90 20.10
N GLU A 72 -3.00 9.03 19.45
CA GLU A 72 -3.62 10.21 20.06
C GLU A 72 -5.14 10.29 19.86
N ASP A 73 -5.70 9.53 18.91
CA ASP A 73 -7.12 9.55 18.61
C ASP A 73 -7.96 8.94 19.74
N VAL A 74 -8.78 9.79 20.36
CA VAL A 74 -9.63 9.44 21.51
C VAL A 74 -10.59 8.29 21.21
N GLU A 75 -11.17 8.23 20.01
CA GLU A 75 -12.15 7.18 19.67
C GLU A 75 -11.45 5.83 19.47
N LEU A 76 -10.29 5.83 18.82
CA LEU A 76 -9.46 4.63 18.69
C LEU A 76 -8.92 4.18 20.05
N GLN A 77 -8.55 5.11 20.94
CA GLN A 77 -8.13 4.79 22.31
C GLN A 77 -9.26 4.24 23.18
N GLN A 78 -10.49 4.73 23.00
CA GLN A 78 -11.68 4.24 23.70
C GLN A 78 -12.18 2.90 23.14
N SER A 79 -11.81 2.57 21.91
CA SER A 79 -12.07 1.26 21.33
C SER A 79 -11.31 0.16 22.07
N ASN A 80 -11.79 -1.08 21.99
CA ASN A 80 -11.06 -2.23 22.54
C ASN A 80 -9.92 -2.69 21.61
N ILE A 81 -9.34 -1.80 20.79
CA ILE A 81 -8.41 -2.16 19.71
C ILE A 81 -7.02 -1.57 19.97
N VAL A 82 -5.98 -2.33 19.66
CA VAL A 82 -4.58 -1.89 19.59
C VAL A 82 -4.13 -1.97 18.15
N ILE A 83 -3.84 -0.82 17.55
CA ILE A 83 -3.38 -0.72 16.17
C ILE A 83 -1.85 -0.90 16.12
N ARG A 84 -1.40 -1.83 15.29
CA ARG A 84 0.01 -2.04 14.90
C ARG A 84 0.18 -1.56 13.47
N ALA A 85 0.66 -0.32 13.31
CA ALA A 85 0.90 0.29 12.01
C ALA A 85 2.30 -0.07 11.50
N LEU A 86 2.38 -0.60 10.27
CA LEU A 86 3.61 -1.02 9.60
C LEU A 86 3.69 -0.29 8.26
N ALA A 87 4.89 0.06 7.81
CA ALA A 87 5.09 0.62 6.47
C ALA A 87 5.95 -0.33 5.64
N ALA A 88 5.44 -0.76 4.49
CA ALA A 88 6.21 -1.52 3.53
C ALA A 88 7.27 -0.60 2.90
N SER A 89 8.52 -1.05 2.87
CA SER A 89 9.64 -0.31 2.26
C SER A 89 10.06 -1.02 0.98
N TYR A 90 9.96 -0.33 -0.16
CA TYR A 90 10.43 -0.83 -1.44
C TYR A 90 10.85 0.31 -2.37
N ASP A 91 11.73 0.02 -3.32
CA ASP A 91 12.11 1.01 -4.33
C ASP A 91 10.93 1.27 -5.28
N SER A 92 10.31 2.44 -5.14
CA SER A 92 9.33 3.00 -6.07
C SER A 92 9.83 4.29 -6.73
N SER A 93 11.16 4.48 -6.77
CA SER A 93 11.78 5.67 -7.33
C SER A 93 11.40 5.83 -8.79
N LYS A 94 10.94 7.04 -9.15
CA LYS A 94 10.70 7.39 -10.55
C LYS A 94 11.99 7.53 -11.37
N TYR A 95 13.15 7.57 -10.71
CA TYR A 95 14.46 7.79 -11.35
C TYR A 95 15.29 6.52 -11.31
N THR A 96 15.70 6.04 -12.49
CA THR A 96 16.66 4.94 -12.58
C THR A 96 18.07 5.43 -12.32
N THR A 97 18.73 4.84 -11.32
CA THR A 97 20.16 4.96 -11.08
C THR A 97 20.80 3.57 -11.19
N ASN A 98 22.09 3.45 -10.89
CA ASN A 98 22.73 2.14 -10.81
C ASN A 98 22.17 1.27 -9.67
N THR A 99 21.46 1.88 -8.71
CA THR A 99 20.97 1.24 -7.48
C THR A 99 19.48 1.45 -7.21
N GLU A 100 18.80 2.37 -7.91
CA GLU A 100 17.38 2.73 -7.70
C GLU A 100 16.60 2.78 -9.03
N GLY A 101 15.26 2.88 -8.95
CA GLY A 101 14.35 3.10 -10.07
C GLY A 101 14.26 1.91 -11.02
N ARG A 102 14.29 0.71 -10.45
CA ARG A 102 14.02 -0.56 -11.16
C ARG A 102 12.64 -1.12 -10.81
N VAL A 103 11.69 -0.23 -10.48
CA VAL A 103 10.31 -0.59 -10.15
C VAL A 103 9.78 -1.63 -11.15
N ASP A 104 9.38 -2.76 -10.59
CA ASP A 104 8.85 -3.93 -11.27
C ASP A 104 7.73 -4.44 -10.38
N ILE A 105 6.49 -4.11 -10.73
CA ILE A 105 5.35 -4.34 -9.84
C ILE A 105 5.20 -5.84 -9.55
N PHE A 106 5.52 -6.70 -10.51
CA PHE A 106 5.47 -8.15 -10.37
C PHE A 106 6.51 -8.65 -9.35
N ASN A 107 7.77 -8.27 -9.54
CA ASN A 107 8.84 -8.65 -8.61
C ASN A 107 8.64 -8.03 -7.23
N LEU A 108 8.11 -6.81 -7.14
CA LEU A 108 7.76 -6.18 -5.87
C LEU A 108 6.65 -6.96 -5.16
N GLY A 109 5.57 -7.31 -5.86
CA GLY A 109 4.47 -8.09 -5.30
C GLY A 109 4.93 -9.45 -4.77
N GLU A 110 5.78 -10.16 -5.52
CA GLU A 110 6.35 -11.45 -5.09
C GLU A 110 7.22 -11.32 -3.83
N ASN A 111 8.19 -10.40 -3.84
CA ASN A 111 9.14 -10.24 -2.73
C ASN A 111 8.46 -9.70 -1.46
N LEU A 112 7.53 -8.76 -1.60
CA LEU A 112 6.78 -8.23 -0.47
C LEU A 112 5.81 -9.26 0.10
N ALA A 113 5.22 -10.13 -0.71
CA ALA A 113 4.35 -11.20 -0.22
C ALA A 113 5.10 -12.07 0.80
N HIS A 114 6.30 -12.54 0.45
CA HIS A 114 7.10 -13.37 1.35
C HIS A 114 7.43 -12.65 2.66
N THR A 115 7.84 -11.38 2.58
CA THR A 115 8.21 -10.56 3.74
C THR A 115 7.02 -10.32 4.65
N ILE A 116 5.89 -9.86 4.10
CA ILE A 116 4.68 -9.51 4.87
C ILE A 116 4.05 -10.76 5.49
N ILE A 117 3.96 -11.86 4.74
CA ILE A 117 3.45 -13.14 5.28
C ILE A 117 4.29 -13.57 6.49
N THR A 118 5.61 -13.45 6.40
CA THR A 118 6.54 -13.81 7.49
C THR A 118 6.32 -12.94 8.72
N GLU A 119 6.18 -11.63 8.54
CA GLU A 119 5.98 -10.72 9.67
C GLU A 119 4.60 -10.87 10.30
N VAL A 120 3.53 -10.94 9.51
CA VAL A 120 2.16 -11.19 10.02
C VAL A 120 2.11 -12.49 10.80
N LYS A 121 2.79 -13.54 10.34
CA LYS A 121 2.93 -14.81 11.08
C LYS A 121 3.61 -14.64 12.43
N LYS A 122 4.64 -13.79 12.53
CA LYS A 122 5.29 -13.49 13.83
C LYS A 122 4.31 -12.76 14.75
N MET A 123 3.58 -11.78 14.24
CA MET A 123 2.59 -11.04 15.02
C MET A 123 1.44 -11.92 15.51
N HIS A 124 0.94 -12.85 14.68
CA HIS A 124 -0.03 -13.87 15.11
C HIS A 124 0.47 -14.72 16.27
N LYS A 125 1.76 -15.10 16.24
CA LYS A 125 2.37 -15.85 17.34
C LYS A 125 2.50 -15.01 18.61
N GLN A 126 2.88 -13.74 18.47
CA GLN A 126 3.01 -12.82 19.61
C GLN A 126 1.66 -12.51 20.27
N SER A 127 0.60 -12.34 19.47
CA SER A 127 -0.75 -12.10 19.99
C SER A 127 -1.45 -13.38 20.49
N GLY A 128 -0.91 -14.56 20.18
CA GLY A 128 -1.48 -15.86 20.53
C GLY A 128 -2.75 -16.22 19.74
N ARG A 129 -3.12 -15.41 18.74
CA ARG A 129 -4.32 -15.62 17.91
C ARG A 129 -4.17 -15.01 16.52
N MET A 130 -5.06 -15.39 15.61
CA MET A 130 -5.12 -14.74 14.31
C MET A 130 -5.58 -13.29 14.49
N THR A 131 -4.87 -12.36 13.87
CA THR A 131 -5.03 -10.92 14.06
C THR A 131 -5.50 -10.33 12.74
N PRO A 132 -6.58 -9.53 12.72
CA PRO A 132 -7.05 -8.90 11.48
C PRO A 132 -5.96 -8.02 10.87
N VAL A 133 -5.93 -7.97 9.53
CA VAL A 133 -4.97 -7.23 8.71
C VAL A 133 -5.75 -6.30 7.77
N ILE A 134 -5.42 -5.02 7.83
CA ILE A 134 -5.83 -4.01 6.85
C ILE A 134 -4.61 -3.60 6.02
N LEU A 135 -4.78 -3.59 4.70
CA LEU A 135 -3.77 -3.06 3.77
C LEU A 135 -4.19 -1.66 3.32
N VAL A 136 -3.36 -0.66 3.57
CA VAL A 136 -3.57 0.73 3.16
C VAL A 136 -2.58 1.06 2.07
N ALA A 137 -3.04 1.52 0.91
CA ALA A 137 -2.17 1.73 -0.22
C ALA A 137 -2.41 3.07 -0.90
N HIS A 138 -1.34 3.74 -1.29
CA HIS A 138 -1.41 4.98 -2.07
C HIS A 138 -0.92 4.76 -3.49
N SER A 139 -1.62 5.32 -4.48
CA SER A 139 -1.14 5.37 -5.87
C SER A 139 -0.76 3.97 -6.38
N ILE A 140 0.43 3.83 -6.99
CA ILE A 140 0.99 2.57 -7.48
C ILE A 140 1.12 1.49 -6.40
N GLY A 141 1.24 1.86 -5.12
CA GLY A 141 1.27 0.91 -4.01
C GLY A 141 0.02 0.03 -3.96
N GLY A 142 -1.12 0.52 -4.47
CA GLY A 142 -2.34 -0.29 -4.57
C GLY A 142 -2.24 -1.39 -5.62
N LEU A 143 -1.49 -1.17 -6.71
CA LEU A 143 -1.20 -2.22 -7.70
C LEU A 143 -0.24 -3.26 -7.13
N VAL A 144 0.74 -2.82 -6.32
CA VAL A 144 1.64 -3.72 -5.58
C VAL A 144 0.86 -4.60 -4.61
N VAL A 145 -0.11 -4.05 -3.88
CA VAL A 145 -1.02 -4.83 -3.00
C VAL A 145 -1.79 -5.89 -3.78
N GLN A 146 -2.36 -5.54 -4.93
CA GLN A 146 -3.09 -6.50 -5.75
C GLN A 146 -2.19 -7.64 -6.24
N GLU A 147 -0.96 -7.30 -6.63
CA GLU A 147 0.02 -8.28 -7.09
C GLU A 147 0.48 -9.19 -5.94
N MET A 148 0.77 -8.61 -4.78
CA MET A 148 1.12 -9.34 -3.57
C MET A 148 0.04 -10.34 -3.15
N ILE A 149 -1.24 -9.91 -3.13
CA ILE A 149 -2.37 -10.80 -2.82
C ILE A 149 -2.48 -11.91 -3.86
N SER A 150 -2.31 -11.58 -5.15
CA SER A 150 -2.32 -12.58 -6.23
C SER A 150 -1.24 -13.63 -6.01
N HIS A 151 -0.01 -13.20 -5.69
CA HIS A 151 1.09 -14.11 -5.37
C HIS A 151 0.78 -14.96 -4.15
N ALA A 152 0.32 -14.38 -3.05
CA ALA A 152 -0.09 -15.13 -1.85
C ALA A 152 -1.17 -16.17 -2.18
N PHE A 153 -2.14 -15.83 -3.02
CA PHE A 153 -3.21 -16.72 -3.46
C PHE A 153 -2.69 -17.88 -4.31
N THR A 154 -1.66 -17.67 -5.14
CA THR A 154 -1.02 -18.81 -5.84
C THR A 154 -0.43 -19.83 -4.88
N LYS A 155 0.07 -19.38 -3.72
CA LYS A 155 0.67 -20.23 -2.68
C LYS A 155 -0.34 -20.97 -1.82
N VAL A 156 -1.65 -20.78 -2.02
CA VAL A 156 -2.66 -21.62 -1.33
C VAL A 156 -3.25 -22.71 -2.23
N LYS A 157 -2.86 -22.73 -3.51
CA LYS A 157 -3.25 -23.78 -4.44
C LYS A 157 -2.57 -25.10 -4.05
N PRO A 158 -3.21 -26.28 -4.25
CA PRO A 158 -2.71 -27.57 -3.79
C PRO A 158 -1.24 -27.87 -4.15
N GLN A 159 -0.81 -27.42 -5.33
CA GLN A 159 0.54 -27.63 -5.86
C GLN A 159 1.65 -26.77 -5.23
N MET A 160 1.29 -25.65 -4.58
CA MET A 160 2.24 -24.66 -4.05
C MET A 160 1.91 -24.28 -2.61
N TYR A 161 1.20 -25.16 -1.89
CA TYR A 161 0.60 -24.87 -0.61
C TYR A 161 1.61 -24.37 0.44
N ASP A 162 1.37 -23.17 0.95
CA ASP A 162 2.05 -22.53 2.06
C ASP A 162 1.01 -22.15 3.13
N ALA A 163 1.11 -22.79 4.29
CA ALA A 163 0.22 -22.54 5.42
C ALA A 163 0.31 -21.10 5.93
N SER A 164 1.46 -20.44 5.80
CA SER A 164 1.66 -19.04 6.20
C SER A 164 0.94 -18.10 5.24
N ALA A 165 1.02 -18.36 3.93
CA ALA A 165 0.27 -17.61 2.93
C ALA A 165 -1.23 -17.78 3.13
N ARG A 166 -1.68 -19.01 3.40
CA ARG A 166 -3.08 -19.26 3.77
C ARG A 166 -3.47 -18.44 4.99
N GLN A 167 -2.72 -18.55 6.08
CA GLN A 167 -2.99 -17.81 7.33
C GLN A 167 -3.05 -16.29 7.10
N PHE A 168 -2.16 -15.73 6.28
CA PHE A 168 -2.18 -14.32 5.90
C PHE A 168 -3.47 -13.94 5.16
N LEU A 169 -3.88 -14.72 4.17
CA LEU A 169 -5.12 -14.48 3.43
C LEU A 169 -6.36 -14.62 4.32
N ARG A 170 -6.32 -15.48 5.34
CA ARG A 170 -7.36 -15.50 6.38
C ARG A 170 -7.38 -14.19 7.16
N SER A 171 -6.23 -13.74 7.64
CA SER A 171 -6.19 -12.49 8.41
C SER A 171 -6.57 -11.24 7.62
N LEU A 172 -6.65 -11.28 6.29
CA LEU A 172 -7.01 -10.12 5.48
C LEU A 172 -8.47 -9.72 5.72
N SER A 173 -8.68 -8.59 6.38
CA SER A 173 -10.01 -8.08 6.77
C SER A 173 -10.41 -6.82 5.99
N GLY A 174 -9.44 -6.09 5.44
CA GLY A 174 -9.77 -4.95 4.59
C GLY A 174 -8.64 -4.39 3.75
N ILE A 175 -9.03 -3.64 2.71
CA ILE A 175 -8.11 -2.92 1.82
C ILE A 175 -8.60 -1.48 1.63
N PHE A 176 -7.74 -0.51 1.92
CA PHE A 176 -8.02 0.91 1.79
C PHE A 176 -7.10 1.54 0.76
N PHE A 177 -7.67 2.11 -0.31
CA PHE A 177 -6.92 2.75 -1.39
C PHE A 177 -7.02 4.28 -1.32
N TYR A 178 -5.87 4.95 -1.37
CA TYR A 178 -5.74 6.38 -1.62
C TYR A 178 -5.27 6.63 -3.05
N SER A 179 -6.14 7.17 -3.90
CA SER A 179 -5.87 7.52 -5.29
C SER A 179 -5.10 6.44 -6.05
N THR A 180 -5.49 5.17 -5.89
CA THR A 180 -4.88 4.07 -6.65
C THR A 180 -5.49 4.04 -8.05
N PRO A 181 -4.66 3.97 -9.11
CA PRO A 181 -5.16 3.87 -10.47
C PRO A 181 -5.66 2.46 -10.75
N GLN A 182 -6.88 2.13 -10.31
CA GLN A 182 -7.52 0.83 -10.56
C GLN A 182 -7.92 0.67 -12.03
N GLY A 183 -7.89 1.75 -12.81
CA GLY A 183 -8.17 1.83 -14.24
C GLY A 183 -7.09 2.57 -15.03
N SER A 184 -7.27 2.66 -16.35
CA SER A 184 -6.30 3.31 -17.22
C SER A 184 -6.01 4.75 -16.80
N LEU A 185 -4.74 5.12 -16.85
CA LEU A 185 -4.31 6.52 -16.76
C LEU A 185 -4.16 7.10 -18.17
N LYS A 186 -4.25 8.43 -18.27
CA LYS A 186 -3.94 9.15 -19.50
C LYS A 186 -2.45 9.02 -19.84
N ASN A 187 -2.12 8.95 -21.12
CA ASN A 187 -0.74 8.92 -21.58
C ASN A 187 0.05 10.15 -21.09
N GLU A 188 -0.56 11.34 -21.13
CA GLU A 188 0.09 12.55 -20.63
C GLU A 188 0.41 12.47 -19.13
N THR A 189 -0.41 11.76 -18.35
CA THR A 189 -0.16 11.53 -16.92
C THR A 189 1.05 10.62 -16.70
N TYR A 190 1.18 9.55 -17.49
CA TYR A 190 2.37 8.70 -17.45
C TYR A 190 3.63 9.50 -17.80
N GLU A 191 3.57 10.33 -18.83
CA GLU A 191 4.68 11.21 -19.15
C GLU A 191 4.95 12.19 -18.00
N ALA A 192 3.94 12.88 -17.48
CA ALA A 192 4.15 13.93 -16.49
C ALA A 192 4.78 13.42 -15.18
N ILE A 193 4.32 12.28 -14.67
CA ILE A 193 4.75 11.76 -13.37
C ILE A 193 6.03 10.94 -13.49
N PHE A 194 6.13 10.13 -14.55
CA PHE A 194 7.18 9.11 -14.65
C PHE A 194 8.33 9.53 -15.58
N SER A 195 8.19 10.55 -16.44
CA SER A 195 9.27 10.98 -17.37
C SER A 195 10.28 11.99 -16.79
N GLY A 196 10.48 12.00 -15.47
CA GLY A 196 11.20 13.06 -14.76
C GLY A 196 12.62 13.36 -15.25
N GLY A 197 12.86 14.61 -15.68
CA GLY A 197 14.18 15.27 -15.67
C GLY A 197 15.20 14.85 -16.73
N ARG A 198 16.20 15.70 -17.01
CA ARG A 198 17.22 15.55 -18.07
C ARG A 198 18.00 14.23 -17.95
N GLY A 199 17.55 13.18 -18.64
CA GLY A 199 18.15 11.85 -18.71
C GLY A 199 17.25 10.93 -19.53
N LYS A 200 17.73 9.79 -20.04
CA LYS A 200 16.92 8.89 -20.90
C LYS A 200 15.79 8.23 -20.09
N VAL A 201 14.63 8.87 -19.99
CA VAL A 201 13.47 8.41 -19.19
C VAL A 201 12.51 7.48 -19.97
N THR A 202 12.81 7.09 -21.20
CA THR A 202 11.81 6.46 -22.08
C THR A 202 11.51 4.99 -21.78
N SER A 203 12.47 4.20 -21.26
CA SER A 203 12.24 2.77 -21.01
C SER A 203 11.47 2.47 -19.72
N HIS A 204 11.66 3.30 -18.67
CA HIS A 204 11.04 3.06 -17.37
C HIS A 204 9.55 3.41 -17.34
N VAL A 205 9.16 4.56 -17.91
CA VAL A 205 7.75 4.93 -18.09
C VAL A 205 7.01 3.89 -18.92
N ALA A 206 7.61 3.47 -20.03
CA ALA A 206 7.04 2.45 -20.90
C ALA A 206 6.88 1.11 -20.17
N LYS A 207 7.85 0.72 -19.32
CA LYS A 207 7.75 -0.48 -18.48
C LYS A 207 6.58 -0.35 -17.50
N LEU A 208 6.52 0.70 -16.68
CA LEU A 208 5.46 0.90 -15.70
C LEU A 208 4.07 1.00 -16.34
N GLN A 209 3.97 1.71 -17.47
CA GLN A 209 2.74 1.77 -18.25
C GLN A 209 2.35 0.38 -18.78
N SER A 210 3.32 -0.39 -19.29
CA SER A 210 3.08 -1.76 -19.75
C SER A 210 2.63 -2.66 -18.60
N GLU A 211 3.29 -2.63 -17.46
CA GLU A 211 2.92 -3.43 -16.28
C GLU A 211 1.54 -3.05 -15.76
N HIS A 212 1.25 -1.76 -15.63
CA HIS A 212 -0.08 -1.31 -15.25
C HIS A 212 -1.14 -1.78 -16.27
N ASN A 213 -0.89 -1.67 -17.57
CA ASN A 213 -1.80 -2.19 -18.60
C ASN A 213 -1.99 -3.71 -18.52
N VAL A 214 -0.95 -4.47 -18.17
CA VAL A 214 -1.05 -5.92 -17.92
C VAL A 214 -1.92 -6.21 -16.70
N ILE A 215 -1.74 -5.47 -15.61
CA ILE A 215 -2.57 -5.59 -14.40
C ILE A 215 -4.03 -5.26 -14.72
N LEU A 216 -4.29 -4.19 -15.48
CA LEU A 216 -5.64 -3.83 -15.92
C LEU A 216 -6.29 -4.90 -16.79
N SER A 217 -5.55 -5.44 -17.77
CA SER A 217 -6.07 -6.39 -18.75
C SER A 217 -6.23 -7.82 -18.22
N ARG A 218 -5.30 -8.28 -17.38
CA ARG A 218 -5.34 -9.64 -16.80
C ARG A 218 -6.08 -9.70 -15.48
N LYS A 219 -5.86 -8.71 -14.61
CA LYS A 219 -6.04 -8.90 -13.16
C LYS A 219 -7.22 -8.17 -12.55
N ARG A 220 -7.96 -7.30 -13.26
CA ARG A 220 -9.17 -6.72 -12.67
C ARG A 220 -10.20 -7.81 -12.33
N GLY A 221 -10.54 -8.66 -13.31
CA GLY A 221 -11.43 -9.79 -13.08
C GLY A 221 -10.80 -10.84 -12.16
N GLU A 222 -9.49 -11.10 -12.31
CA GLU A 222 -8.79 -12.08 -11.47
C GLU A 222 -8.72 -11.67 -9.99
N PHE A 223 -8.41 -10.40 -9.70
CA PHE A 223 -8.34 -9.87 -8.34
C PHE A 223 -9.70 -9.94 -7.67
N VAL A 224 -10.77 -9.53 -8.37
CA VAL A 224 -12.15 -9.69 -7.89
C VAL A 224 -12.46 -11.16 -7.58
N ASN A 225 -12.09 -12.07 -8.47
CA ASN A 225 -12.27 -13.51 -8.27
C ASN A 225 -11.42 -14.06 -7.12
N ILE A 226 -10.22 -13.53 -6.90
CA ILE A 226 -9.34 -13.90 -5.78
C ILE A 226 -9.98 -13.47 -4.46
N ILE A 227 -10.44 -12.22 -4.35
CA ILE A 227 -11.16 -11.74 -3.16
C ILE A 227 -12.39 -12.61 -2.89
N ALA A 228 -13.22 -12.85 -3.91
CA ALA A 228 -14.38 -13.73 -3.77
C ALA A 228 -13.99 -15.17 -3.39
N ALA A 229 -12.88 -15.70 -3.91
CA ALA A 229 -12.42 -17.04 -3.56
C ALA A 229 -11.92 -17.13 -2.11
N ILE A 230 -11.22 -16.09 -1.62
CA ILE A 230 -10.80 -15.98 -0.22
C ILE A 230 -12.04 -15.96 0.68
N GLU A 231 -13.08 -15.21 0.32
CA GLU A 231 -14.34 -15.15 1.09
C GLU A 231 -15.13 -16.47 1.07
N ASN A 232 -15.10 -17.21 -0.05
CA ASN A 232 -15.91 -18.42 -0.25
C ASN A 232 -15.25 -19.72 0.22
N GLU A 233 -13.96 -19.73 0.55
CA GLU A 233 -13.24 -20.96 0.93
C GLU A 233 -13.87 -21.58 2.20
N ALA A 234 -14.23 -22.87 2.12
CA ALA A 234 -15.11 -23.51 3.09
C ALA A 234 -14.56 -23.59 4.53
N ASP A 235 -13.24 -23.62 4.66
CA ASP A 235 -12.53 -23.59 5.95
C ASP A 235 -12.25 -22.15 6.43
N LEU A 236 -12.54 -21.16 5.60
CA LEU A 236 -12.46 -19.71 5.88
C LEU A 236 -13.82 -19.11 6.27
N ARG A 237 -14.90 -19.92 6.24
CA ARG A 237 -16.32 -19.54 6.50
C ARG A 237 -16.64 -18.84 7.82
N ASN A 238 -15.67 -18.68 8.71
CA ASN A 238 -15.83 -17.84 9.91
C ASN A 238 -15.41 -16.37 9.67
N HIS A 239 -15.12 -15.97 8.42
CA HIS A 239 -14.66 -14.63 8.13
C HIS A 239 -15.78 -13.75 7.62
N LYS A 240 -15.79 -12.53 8.15
CA LYS A 240 -16.53 -11.42 7.58
C LYS A 240 -15.95 -11.05 6.22
N LYS A 241 -16.80 -10.43 5.40
CA LYS A 241 -16.43 -9.98 4.06
C LYS A 241 -15.20 -9.08 4.14
N ILE A 242 -14.34 -9.16 3.14
CA ILE A 242 -13.18 -8.26 3.05
C ILE A 242 -13.73 -6.89 2.66
N GLU A 243 -13.65 -5.93 3.60
CA GLU A 243 -14.09 -4.56 3.33
C GLU A 243 -13.10 -3.86 2.41
N ILE A 244 -13.59 -3.21 1.37
CA ILE A 244 -12.76 -2.49 0.41
C ILE A 244 -13.29 -1.07 0.25
N GLN A 245 -12.42 -0.08 0.47
CA GLN A 245 -12.74 1.33 0.30
C GLN A 245 -11.69 2.01 -0.55
N SER A 246 -12.13 2.88 -1.45
CA SER A 246 -11.25 3.68 -2.29
C SER A 246 -11.61 5.16 -2.14
N VAL A 247 -10.64 5.97 -1.75
CA VAL A 247 -10.74 7.42 -1.74
C VAL A 247 -9.84 8.01 -2.81
N PHE A 248 -10.25 9.10 -3.43
CA PHE A 248 -9.53 9.67 -4.57
C PHE A 248 -9.42 11.18 -4.51
N GLU A 249 -8.38 11.71 -5.14
CA GLU A 249 -8.10 13.14 -5.28
C GLU A 249 -9.20 13.86 -6.07
N SER A 250 -9.40 15.15 -5.79
CA SER A 250 -10.33 16.01 -6.56
C SER A 250 -9.74 17.36 -6.94
N LEU A 251 -8.49 17.62 -6.57
CA LEU A 251 -7.73 18.78 -7.03
C LEU A 251 -6.61 18.32 -7.97
N PRO A 252 -6.28 19.11 -9.00
CA PRO A 252 -5.18 18.79 -9.89
C PRO A 252 -3.84 18.82 -9.16
N THR A 253 -2.94 17.96 -9.60
CA THR A 253 -1.58 17.90 -9.11
C THR A 253 -0.66 18.69 -10.02
N LYS A 254 0.18 19.54 -9.44
CA LYS A 254 1.19 20.32 -10.15
C LYS A 254 2.53 19.60 -10.05
N VAL A 255 3.13 19.26 -11.19
CA VAL A 255 4.48 18.65 -11.24
C VAL A 255 5.37 19.39 -12.23
N ILE A 256 6.67 19.45 -11.92
CA ILE A 256 7.69 19.96 -12.84
C ILE A 256 8.23 18.77 -13.62
N THR A 257 8.10 18.84 -14.94
CA THR A 257 8.52 17.79 -15.89
C THR A 257 9.71 18.27 -16.72
N SER A 258 10.30 17.38 -17.52
CA SER A 258 11.31 17.75 -18.52
C SER A 258 10.77 18.69 -19.61
N LYS A 259 9.45 18.66 -19.86
CA LYS A 259 8.74 19.49 -20.86
C LYS A 259 8.16 20.78 -20.27
N GLY A 260 8.37 21.05 -18.98
CA GLY A 260 7.84 22.22 -18.28
C GLY A 260 6.87 21.87 -17.14
N LYS A 261 6.05 22.84 -16.72
CA LYS A 261 5.04 22.64 -15.69
C LYS A 261 3.86 21.87 -16.26
N TRP A 262 3.46 20.80 -15.58
CA TRP A 262 2.24 20.06 -15.86
C TRP A 262 1.27 20.20 -14.69
N GLU A 263 -0.01 20.31 -15.01
CA GLU A 263 -1.11 20.36 -14.05
C GLU A 263 -2.27 19.50 -14.56
N GLY A 264 -2.72 18.56 -13.74
CA GLY A 264 -3.82 17.67 -14.10
C GLY A 264 -4.15 16.67 -13.00
N MET A 265 -5.24 15.93 -13.19
CA MET A 265 -5.58 14.81 -12.32
C MET A 265 -4.63 13.65 -12.62
N ILE A 266 -3.99 13.11 -11.58
CA ILE A 266 -3.14 11.93 -11.75
C ILE A 266 -4.01 10.70 -11.90
N VAL A 267 -4.94 10.48 -10.98
CA VAL A 267 -5.94 9.43 -11.07
C VAL A 267 -7.32 10.06 -11.20
N GLU A 268 -7.96 9.83 -12.34
CA GLU A 268 -9.34 10.25 -12.54
C GLU A 268 -10.30 9.38 -11.71
N GLU A 269 -11.46 9.92 -11.37
CA GLU A 269 -12.51 9.20 -10.62
C GLU A 269 -12.81 7.83 -11.25
N GLY A 270 -13.01 7.78 -12.58
CA GLY A 270 -13.30 6.52 -13.28
C GLY A 270 -12.17 5.48 -13.15
N SER A 271 -10.91 5.94 -13.06
CA SER A 271 -9.77 5.06 -12.79
C SER A 271 -9.75 4.61 -11.33
N SER A 272 -10.17 5.43 -10.36
CA SER A 272 -10.24 5.01 -8.95
C SER A 272 -11.41 4.07 -8.64
N ARG A 273 -12.51 4.17 -9.42
CA ARG A 273 -13.78 3.44 -9.22
C ARG A 273 -13.89 2.08 -9.90
N SER A 274 -12.76 1.53 -10.30
CA SER A 274 -12.71 0.59 -11.40
C SER A 274 -12.79 -0.89 -10.98
N LEU A 275 -12.70 -1.23 -9.69
CA LEU A 275 -12.80 -2.64 -9.23
C LEU A 275 -14.23 -3.19 -9.26
N HIS A 276 -15.24 -2.33 -9.10
CA HIS A 276 -16.66 -2.71 -9.12
C HIS A 276 -16.99 -3.91 -8.21
N LEU A 277 -16.40 -4.00 -7.02
CA LEU A 277 -16.83 -4.98 -6.02
C LEU A 277 -18.12 -4.46 -5.40
N GLY A 278 -19.14 -5.30 -5.29
CA GLY A 278 -20.52 -4.88 -4.96
C GLY A 278 -20.71 -4.17 -3.60
N ASN A 279 -19.67 -4.14 -2.76
CA ASN A 279 -19.64 -3.46 -1.46
C ASN A 279 -18.71 -2.23 -1.42
N ASP A 280 -18.10 -1.84 -2.54
CA ASP A 280 -17.10 -0.77 -2.55
C ASP A 280 -17.72 0.59 -2.26
N THR A 281 -17.06 1.35 -1.37
CA THR A 281 -17.35 2.78 -1.18
C THR A 281 -16.29 3.62 -1.87
N TYR A 282 -16.76 4.61 -2.64
CA TYR A 282 -15.92 5.53 -3.40
C TYR A 282 -16.20 6.95 -2.96
N THR A 283 -15.17 7.67 -2.48
CA THR A 283 -15.36 9.02 -1.94
C THR A 283 -14.20 9.92 -2.33
N ASN A 284 -14.48 11.16 -2.73
CA ASN A 284 -13.43 12.11 -3.05
C ASN A 284 -12.91 12.82 -1.81
N ILE A 285 -11.63 13.19 -1.85
CA ILE A 285 -10.97 14.07 -0.89
C ILE A 285 -10.57 15.34 -1.63
N LYS A 286 -10.81 16.51 -1.03
CA LYS A 286 -10.42 17.81 -1.56
C LYS A 286 -8.92 18.06 -1.38
N ALA A 287 -8.12 17.26 -2.08
CA ALA A 287 -6.67 17.30 -2.09
C ALA A 287 -6.15 16.90 -3.48
N ASN A 288 -4.88 17.23 -3.75
CA ASN A 288 -4.15 16.70 -4.91
C ASN A 288 -3.65 15.28 -4.63
N HIS A 289 -3.04 14.63 -5.61
CA HIS A 289 -2.60 13.24 -5.54
C HIS A 289 -1.64 12.94 -4.38
N PHE A 290 -0.73 13.85 -4.06
CA PHE A 290 0.28 13.65 -3.03
C PHE A 290 -0.28 13.95 -1.63
N ASP A 291 -1.23 14.87 -1.53
CA ASP A 291 -1.79 15.30 -0.25
C ASP A 291 -3.07 14.53 0.13
N VAL A 292 -3.60 13.69 -0.77
CA VAL A 292 -4.80 12.87 -0.54
C VAL A 292 -4.70 11.92 0.66
N CYS A 293 -3.47 11.53 1.03
CA CYS A 293 -3.15 10.65 2.14
C CYS A 293 -2.36 11.35 3.26
N ARG A 294 -2.28 12.68 3.22
CA ARG A 294 -1.52 13.49 4.15
C ARG A 294 -2.48 14.44 4.87
N PRO A 295 -2.84 14.20 6.14
CA PRO A 295 -3.51 15.21 6.94
C PRO A 295 -2.53 16.32 7.35
N GLU A 296 -3.06 17.45 7.84
CA GLU A 296 -2.31 18.44 8.62
C GLU A 296 -1.94 17.88 10.00
N SER A 297 -0.91 18.44 10.63
CA SER A 297 -0.51 18.12 12.00
C SER A 297 -1.50 18.67 13.05
N GLY A 298 -1.43 18.12 14.27
CA GLY A 298 -2.23 18.56 15.41
C GLY A 298 -3.74 18.33 15.26
N GLU A 299 -4.54 19.08 16.04
CA GLU A 299 -6.00 18.92 16.12
C GLU A 299 -6.71 19.04 14.76
N LYS A 300 -6.18 19.88 13.87
CA LYS A 300 -6.74 20.09 12.53
C LYS A 300 -6.77 18.79 11.72
N GLY A 301 -5.70 17.99 11.81
CA GLY A 301 -5.57 16.73 11.09
C GLY A 301 -6.66 15.73 11.43
N PHE A 302 -7.07 15.68 12.70
CA PHE A 302 -8.10 14.74 13.15
C PHE A 302 -9.46 15.04 12.49
N GLY A 303 -9.77 16.29 12.14
CA GLY A 303 -11.01 16.64 11.44
C GLY A 303 -10.98 16.43 9.92
N GLN A 304 -9.83 16.07 9.34
CA GLN A 304 -9.66 16.02 7.88
C GLN A 304 -10.06 14.68 7.28
N ASN A 305 -10.67 14.73 6.10
CA ASN A 305 -11.14 13.55 5.35
C ASN A 305 -10.01 12.57 5.02
N GLN A 306 -8.77 13.07 4.84
CA GLN A 306 -7.57 12.25 4.66
C GLN A 306 -7.44 11.20 5.75
N TYR A 307 -7.70 11.56 7.00
CA TYR A 307 -7.60 10.66 8.14
C TYR A 307 -8.95 10.01 8.51
N GLN A 308 -10.02 10.80 8.54
CA GLN A 308 -11.35 10.36 8.97
C GLN A 308 -11.89 9.17 8.17
N PHE A 309 -11.65 9.13 6.86
CA PHE A 309 -12.11 7.99 6.06
C PHE A 309 -11.39 6.69 6.42
N LEU A 310 -10.07 6.73 6.67
CA LEU A 310 -9.34 5.53 7.12
C LEU A 310 -9.73 5.13 8.53
N LYS A 311 -9.88 6.10 9.44
CA LYS A 311 -10.34 5.84 10.81
C LYS A 311 -11.70 5.14 10.81
N ASN A 312 -12.68 5.69 10.09
CA ASN A 312 -14.01 5.11 10.00
C ASN A 312 -13.99 3.74 9.32
N PHE A 313 -13.11 3.54 8.35
CA PHE A 313 -12.88 2.23 7.74
C PHE A 313 -12.35 1.21 8.76
N ILE A 314 -11.33 1.58 9.54
CA ILE A 314 -10.77 0.74 10.60
C ILE A 314 -11.84 0.33 11.61
N LEU A 315 -12.65 1.29 12.09
CA LEU A 315 -13.73 1.00 13.05
C LEU A 315 -14.76 0.04 12.45
N ARG A 316 -15.19 0.26 11.20
CA ARG A 316 -16.12 -0.65 10.51
C ARG A 316 -15.56 -2.06 10.35
N VAL A 317 -14.29 -2.22 9.98
CA VAL A 317 -13.64 -3.54 9.85
C VAL A 317 -13.59 -4.28 11.19
N MET A 318 -13.56 -3.56 12.30
CA MET A 318 -13.46 -4.15 13.64
C MET A 318 -14.82 -4.41 14.30
N GLU A 319 -15.86 -3.66 13.92
CA GLU A 319 -17.26 -3.99 14.22
C GLU A 319 -17.78 -5.11 13.32
N SER A 320 -17.15 -5.23 12.15
CA SER A 320 -17.16 -6.41 11.32
C SER A 320 -16.24 -7.49 11.96
#